data_AF-A0A956ANI6-F1
#
_entry.id   AF-A0A956ANI6-F1
#
_cell.length_a   1.000
_cell.length_b   1.000
_cell.length_c   1.000
_cell.angle_alpha   90.00
_cell.angle_beta   90.00
_cell.angle_gamma   90.00
#
_symmetry.space_group_name_H-M   'P 1'
#
loop_
_entity.id
_entity.type
_entity.pdbx_description
1 polymer ?
#
loop_
_entity_poly.entity_id
_entity_poly.type
_entity_poly.pdbx_seq_one_letter_code
_entity_poly.pdbx_strand_id
1 'polypeptide(L)'
;MSVALLITKAGQEDEYQPVATEGTFLRYWLPVIETLQLEWLPLFQGGAPLAREDLAPVLAELGRFTSHVRELAARDTQYGAVHQRAVALSQRLESLVGEEFDDVFVG
;
A
#
# COMPACT_ATOMS: atom_id res chain seq x y z
N MET A 1 7.91 8.16 11.95
CA MET A 1 6.68 8.37 11.13
C MET A 1 6.08 7.02 10.79
N SER A 2 4.88 6.95 10.21
CA SER A 2 4.22 5.70 9.81
C SER A 2 3.48 5.92 8.51
N VAL A 3 3.49 4.90 7.64
CA VAL A 3 2.74 4.88 6.38
C VAL A 3 1.33 4.38 6.65
N ALA A 4 0.33 5.13 6.21
CA ALA A 4 -1.08 4.81 6.30
C ALA A 4 -1.82 5.22 5.02
N LEU A 5 -2.94 4.53 4.77
CA LEU A 5 -3.94 4.92 3.78
C LEU A 5 -4.97 5.83 4.47
N LEU A 6 -5.24 6.96 3.85
CA LEU A 6 -6.26 7.93 4.21
C LEU A 6 -7.25 8.03 3.05
N ILE A 7 -8.55 7.94 3.35
CA ILE A 7 -9.62 8.13 2.36
C ILE A 7 -10.61 9.14 2.91
N THR A 8 -10.86 10.19 2.14
CA THR A 8 -11.85 11.22 2.46
C THR A 8 -13.04 11.11 1.51
N LYS A 9 -14.25 11.19 2.09
CA LYS A 9 -15.51 11.12 1.36
C LYS A 9 -16.51 12.14 1.91
N ALA A 10 -17.22 12.82 1.01
CA ALA A 10 -18.11 13.90 1.36
C ALA A 10 -19.23 13.40 2.28
N GLY A 11 -19.33 14.03 3.45
CA GLY A 11 -20.35 13.70 4.44
C GLY A 11 -20.12 12.37 5.19
N GLN A 12 -18.91 11.81 5.13
CA GLN A 12 -18.48 10.66 5.94
C GLN A 12 -17.26 11.02 6.78
N GLU A 13 -17.00 10.24 7.83
CA GLU A 13 -15.74 10.35 8.58
C GLU A 13 -14.58 9.84 7.73
N ASP A 14 -13.42 10.49 7.87
CA ASP A 14 -12.19 10.06 7.20
C ASP A 14 -11.81 8.63 7.64
N GLU A 15 -11.49 7.80 6.66
CA GLU A 15 -11.06 6.43 6.91
C GLU A 15 -9.53 6.39 7.04
N TYR A 16 -9.06 5.71 8.09
CA TYR A 16 -7.65 5.51 8.35
C TYR A 16 -7.31 4.01 8.38
N GLN A 17 -6.40 3.58 7.51
CA GLN A 17 -5.88 2.22 7.48
C GLN A 17 -4.35 2.20 7.63
N PRO A 18 -3.79 1.67 8.73
CA PRO A 18 -2.35 1.60 8.91
C PRO A 18 -1.72 0.57 7.96
N VAL A 19 -0.69 0.99 7.24
CA VAL A 19 0.07 0.17 6.28
C VAL A 19 1.34 -0.37 6.91
N ALA A 20 2.22 0.52 7.41
CA ALA A 20 3.48 0.14 8.04
C ALA A 20 3.99 1.23 8.99
N THR A 21 4.76 0.86 10.01
CA THR A 21 5.64 1.85 10.66
C THR A 21 6.79 2.19 9.73
N GLU A 22 7.42 3.36 9.89
CA GLU A 22 8.62 3.73 9.10
C GLU A 22 9.72 2.68 9.21
N GLY A 23 9.99 2.14 10.41
CA GLY A 23 10.96 1.07 10.59
C GLY A 23 10.59 -0.21 9.84
N THR A 24 9.32 -0.59 9.80
CA THR A 24 8.85 -1.75 9.03
C THR A 24 8.92 -1.49 7.52
N PHE A 25 8.59 -0.28 7.09
CA PHE A 25 8.66 0.11 5.68
C PHE A 25 10.11 0.04 5.18
N LEU A 26 11.03 0.71 5.87
CA LEU A 26 12.46 0.71 5.52
C LEU A 26 13.08 -0.69 5.57
N ARG A 27 12.69 -1.51 6.55
CA ARG A 27 13.31 -2.82 6.75
C ARG A 27 12.79 -3.90 5.81
N TYR A 28 11.51 -3.86 5.43
CA TYR A 28 10.86 -4.95 4.70
C TYR A 28 10.17 -4.55 3.40
N TRP A 29 9.64 -3.33 3.30
CA TRP A 29 9.00 -2.87 2.06
C TRP A 29 10.05 -2.38 1.07
N LEU A 30 10.92 -1.46 1.50
CA LEU A 30 11.89 -0.80 0.62
C LEU A 30 12.81 -1.79 -0.12
N PRO A 31 13.39 -2.84 0.52
CA PRO A 31 14.25 -3.78 -0.21
C PRO A 31 13.51 -4.54 -1.31
N VAL A 32 12.23 -4.88 -1.08
CA VAL A 32 11.40 -5.58 -2.08
C VAL A 32 11.00 -4.63 -3.20
N ILE A 33 10.64 -3.39 -2.86
CA ILE A 33 10.33 -2.31 -3.82
C ILE A 33 11.52 -2.09 -4.77
N GLU A 34 12.74 -1.96 -4.23
CA GLU A 34 13.97 -1.80 -5.00
C GLU A 34 14.27 -3.03 -5.87
N THR A 35 14.12 -4.24 -5.31
CA THR A 35 14.34 -5.50 -6.03
C THR A 35 13.39 -5.65 -7.23
N LEU A 36 12.14 -5.24 -7.08
CA LEU A 36 11.11 -5.31 -8.12
C LEU A 36 11.08 -4.09 -9.04
N GLN A 37 11.89 -3.06 -8.75
CA GLN A 37 11.93 -1.78 -9.48
C GLN A 37 10.53 -1.18 -9.62
N LEU A 38 9.82 -1.06 -8.49
CA LEU A 38 8.49 -0.44 -8.43
C LEU A 38 8.60 1.08 -8.37
N GLU A 39 7.67 1.79 -9.00
CA GLU A 39 7.71 3.26 -9.14
C GLU A 39 6.74 3.97 -8.20
N TRP A 40 5.57 3.38 -7.93
CA TRP A 40 4.54 3.98 -7.06
C TRP A 40 4.77 3.69 -5.58
N LEU A 41 5.06 2.44 -5.22
CA LEU A 41 5.24 2.07 -3.81
C LEU A 41 6.36 2.84 -3.07
N PRO A 42 7.50 3.23 -3.68
CA PRO A 42 8.48 4.09 -3.01
C PRO A 42 7.89 5.43 -2.53
N LEU A 43 6.89 5.96 -3.25
CA LEU A 43 6.29 7.27 -2.95
C LEU A 43 5.49 7.24 -1.63
N PHE A 44 5.05 6.06 -1.20
CA PHE A 44 4.31 5.89 0.05
C PHE A 44 5.11 6.30 1.29
N GLN A 45 6.44 6.37 1.22
CA GLN A 45 7.23 6.88 2.34
C GLN A 45 7.10 8.40 2.52
N GLY A 46 6.91 9.13 1.41
CA GLY A 46 6.83 10.59 1.38
C GLY A 46 5.40 11.13 1.37
N GLY A 47 4.40 10.26 1.20
CA GLY A 47 3.03 10.65 0.95
C GLY A 47 2.74 10.79 -0.54
N ALA A 48 1.81 9.98 -1.02
CA ALA A 48 1.34 10.00 -2.40
C ALA A 48 -0.18 10.25 -2.41
N PRO A 49 -0.66 11.41 -2.87
CA PRO A 49 -2.06 11.55 -3.26
C PRO A 49 -2.31 10.67 -4.49
N LEU A 50 -3.42 9.95 -4.51
CA LEU A 50 -3.80 9.04 -5.59
C LEU A 50 -5.09 9.53 -6.23
N ALA A 51 -5.03 9.86 -7.52
CA ALA A 51 -6.21 10.08 -8.32
C ALA A 51 -6.82 8.73 -8.76
N ARG A 52 -8.03 8.77 -9.32
CA ARG A 52 -8.73 7.55 -9.76
C ARG A 52 -7.95 6.80 -10.84
N GLU A 53 -7.31 7.52 -11.74
CA GLU A 53 -6.44 7.01 -12.79
C GLU A 53 -5.19 6.30 -12.24
N ASP A 54 -4.71 6.67 -11.05
CA ASP A 54 -3.52 6.11 -10.42
C ASP A 54 -3.81 4.78 -9.73
N LEU A 55 -5.08 4.49 -9.39
CA LEU A 55 -5.45 3.24 -8.71
C LEU A 55 -5.05 2.00 -9.51
N ALA A 56 -5.25 2.01 -10.83
CA ALA A 56 -4.92 0.87 -11.67
C ALA A 56 -3.42 0.53 -11.68
N PRO A 57 -2.49 1.48 -11.98
CA PRO A 57 -1.06 1.19 -11.92
C PRO A 57 -0.57 0.87 -10.50
N VAL A 58 -1.08 1.54 -9.46
CA VAL A 58 -0.73 1.24 -8.05
C VAL A 58 -1.14 -0.18 -7.66
N LEU A 59 -2.35 -0.60 -8.01
CA LEU A 59 -2.84 -1.96 -7.76
C LEU A 59 -2.01 -3.01 -8.51
N ALA A 60 -1.57 -2.71 -9.74
CA ALA A 60 -0.68 -3.61 -10.49
C ALA A 60 0.67 -3.81 -9.79
N GLU A 61 1.28 -2.74 -9.27
CA GLU A 61 2.52 -2.85 -8.49
C GLU A 61 2.32 -3.57 -7.16
N LEU A 62 1.24 -3.27 -6.44
CA LEU A 62 0.87 -3.97 -5.20
C LEU A 62 0.64 -5.47 -5.44
N GLY A 63 0.09 -5.85 -6.59
CA GLY A 63 -0.02 -7.25 -7.02
C GLY A 63 1.35 -7.91 -7.12
N ARG A 64 2.30 -7.28 -7.82
CA ARG A 64 3.69 -7.79 -7.93
C ARG A 64 4.37 -7.87 -6.56
N PHE A 65 4.23 -6.83 -5.74
CA PHE A 65 4.77 -6.77 -4.39
C PHE A 65 4.23 -7.89 -3.51
N THR A 66 2.90 -8.04 -3.42
CA THR A 66 2.24 -9.06 -2.59
C THR A 66 2.63 -10.48 -3.02
N SER A 67 2.67 -10.76 -4.32
CA SER A 67 3.16 -12.05 -4.84
C SER A 67 4.58 -12.35 -4.38
N HIS A 68 5.50 -11.39 -4.49
CA HIS A 68 6.90 -11.60 -4.08
C HIS A 68 7.05 -11.74 -2.56
N VAL A 69 6.38 -10.88 -1.78
CA VAL A 69 6.41 -10.95 -0.31
C VAL A 69 5.82 -12.26 0.19
N ARG A 70 4.81 -12.83 -0.49
CA ARG A 70 4.29 -14.16 -0.16
C ARG A 70 5.35 -15.25 -0.27
N GLU A 71 6.19 -15.21 -1.30
CA GLU A 71 7.29 -16.16 -1.49
C GLU A 71 8.37 -16.00 -0.40
N LEU A 72 8.66 -14.76 0.00
CA LEU A 72 9.57 -14.46 1.11
C LEU A 72 8.98 -14.94 2.45
N ALA A 73 7.68 -14.73 2.68
CA ALA A 73 6.99 -15.15 3.89
C ALA A 73 6.99 -16.67 4.10
N ALA A 74 7.09 -17.46 3.02
CA ALA A 74 7.25 -18.91 3.11
C ALA A 74 8.63 -19.33 3.64
N ARG A 75 9.63 -18.44 3.57
CA ARG A 75 11.03 -18.69 3.98
C ARG A 75 11.39 -17.95 5.26
N ASP A 76 10.76 -16.81 5.52
CA ASP A 76 11.00 -15.95 6.65
C ASP A 76 9.66 -15.42 7.20
N THR A 77 9.31 -15.85 8.40
CA THR A 77 8.04 -15.51 9.05
C THR A 77 7.89 -14.02 9.35
N GLN A 78 8.98 -13.25 9.35
CA GLN A 78 8.95 -11.79 9.53
C GLN A 78 8.17 -11.09 8.41
N TYR A 79 8.14 -11.65 7.20
CA TYR A 79 7.36 -11.11 6.07
C TYR A 79 5.85 -11.42 6.15
N GLY A 80 5.42 -12.28 7.08
CA GLY A 80 3.99 -12.64 7.20
C GLY A 80 3.10 -11.42 7.48
N ALA A 81 3.50 -10.56 8.41
CA ALA A 81 2.77 -9.34 8.73
C ALA A 81 2.81 -8.32 7.57
N VAL A 82 3.94 -8.25 6.85
CA VAL A 82 4.11 -7.36 5.69
C VAL A 82 3.18 -7.78 4.56
N HIS A 83 3.11 -9.08 4.27
CA HIS A 83 2.19 -9.64 3.28
C HIS A 83 0.73 -9.32 3.63
N GLN A 84 0.32 -9.54 4.89
CA GLN A 84 -1.05 -9.25 5.33
C GLN A 84 -1.42 -7.77 5.16
N ARG A 85 -0.51 -6.86 5.53
CA ARG A 85 -0.74 -5.42 5.37
C ARG A 85 -0.83 -5.00 3.91
N ALA A 86 0.04 -5.52 3.05
CA ALA A 86 0.02 -5.23 1.63
C ALA A 86 -1.26 -5.76 0.96
N VAL A 87 -1.71 -6.98 1.30
CA VAL A 87 -2.98 -7.52 0.80
C VAL A 87 -4.17 -6.68 1.26
N ALA A 88 -4.21 -6.28 2.53
CA ALA A 88 -5.28 -5.42 3.04
C ALA A 88 -5.30 -4.04 2.35
N LEU A 89 -4.13 -3.46 2.06
CA LEU A 89 -4.01 -2.22 1.30
C LEU A 89 -4.57 -2.40 -0.12
N SER A 90 -4.14 -3.45 -0.83
CA SER A 90 -4.63 -3.77 -2.18
C SER A 90 -6.15 -3.92 -2.22
N GLN A 91 -6.72 -4.70 -1.29
CA GLN A 91 -8.16 -4.92 -1.22
C GLN A 91 -8.93 -3.62 -1.00
N ARG A 92 -8.41 -2.73 -0.14
CA ARG A 92 -9.08 -1.45 0.09
C ARG A 92 -8.99 -0.55 -1.13
N LEU A 93 -7.83 -0.40 -1.76
CA LEU A 93 -7.69 0.37 -2.99
C LEU A 93 -8.55 -0.21 -4.14
N GLU A 94 -8.68 -1.53 -4.24
CA GLU A 94 -9.52 -2.19 -5.25
C GLU A 94 -11.00 -1.87 -5.05
N SER A 95 -11.49 -1.84 -3.81
CA SER A 95 -12.87 -1.43 -3.54
C SER A 95 -13.18 0.02 -3.94
N LEU A 96 -12.18 0.90 -3.97
CA LEU A 96 -12.36 2.30 -4.40
C LEU A 96 -12.59 2.47 -5.89
N VAL A 97 -12.24 1.48 -6.72
CA VAL A 97 -12.45 1.53 -8.18
C VAL A 97 -13.94 1.74 -8.52
N GLY A 98 -14.84 1.18 -7.71
CA GLY A 98 -16.30 1.29 -7.87
C GLY A 98 -16.99 2.26 -6.91
N GLU A 99 -16.25 2.92 -6.01
CA GLU A 99 -16.79 3.85 -5.02
C GLU A 99 -16.49 5.30 -5.41
N GLU A 100 -17.35 6.24 -4.98
CA GLU A 100 -17.01 7.66 -4.99
C GLU A 100 -16.16 8.01 -3.76
N PHE A 101 -15.14 8.83 -3.98
CA PHE A 101 -14.24 9.37 -2.97
C PHE A 101 -13.77 10.74 -3.44
N ASP A 102 -13.47 11.63 -2.49
CA ASP A 102 -12.97 12.97 -2.79
C ASP A 102 -11.44 12.96 -2.88
N ASP A 103 -10.79 12.29 -1.93
CA ASP A 103 -9.33 12.22 -1.85
C ASP A 103 -8.87 10.85 -1.31
N VAL A 104 -7.73 10.40 -1.80
CA VAL A 104 -7.05 9.18 -1.37
C VAL A 104 -5.57 9.50 -1.23
N PHE A 105 -4.99 9.18 -0.09
CA PHE A 105 -3.59 9.45 0.19
C PHE A 105 -2.92 8.26 0.86
N VAL A 106 -1.68 7.95 0.48
CA VAL A 106 -0.87 6.92 1.13
C VAL A 106 0.47 7.52 1.58
N GLY A 107 0.70 7.61 2.89
CA GLY A 107 1.87 8.28 3.48
C GLY A 107 2.05 8.05 4.96
#